data_AF-A0A7Y0N1P5-F1
#
_entry.id   AF-A0A7Y0N1P5-F1
#
_cell.length_a   1.000
_cell.length_b   1.000
_cell.length_c   1.000
_cell.angle_alpha   90.00
_cell.angle_beta   90.00
_cell.angle_gamma   90.00
#
_symmetry.space_group_name_H-M   'P 1'
#
loop_
_entity.id
_entity.type
_entity.pdbx_description
1 polymer ?
#
loop_
_entity_poly.entity_id
_entity_poly.type
_entity_poly.pdbx_seq_one_letter_code
_entity_poly.pdbx_strand_id
1 'polypeptide(L)'
;TKITRELIEAHLIHETTVQEATSRGRPAVGLQVNNEGWQFLSMRLGRGYLTIALHELGGDVLIDTKIEIHERDQDDVLERLLYEIDDFFQTYADQLDRVTSIAITLPGLVNSEQGVVLQMPHYNVENLALGPEIYKATGLPVFIANDTRAWALAEKLFGHSQENDNSVLISIHHG
;
A
#
# COMPACT_ATOMS: atom_id res chain seq x y z
N THR A 1 1.87 -14.50 -25.24
CA THR A 1 0.65 -15.25 -24.90
C THR A 1 0.70 -15.93 -23.55
N LYS A 2 1.85 -16.45 -23.07
CA LYS A 2 1.94 -17.08 -21.73
C LYS A 2 1.67 -16.10 -20.57
N ILE A 3 2.34 -14.95 -20.55
CA ILE A 3 2.18 -13.91 -19.50
C ILE A 3 0.74 -13.43 -19.40
N THR A 4 0.14 -13.06 -20.54
CA THR A 4 -1.25 -12.58 -20.58
C THR A 4 -2.23 -13.64 -20.09
N ARG A 5 -1.97 -14.92 -20.39
CA ARG A 5 -2.81 -16.01 -19.90
C ARG A 5 -2.73 -16.16 -18.38
N GLU A 6 -1.54 -16.12 -17.81
CA GLU A 6 -1.36 -16.18 -16.35
C GLU A 6 -2.04 -15.01 -15.64
N LEU A 7 -1.97 -13.79 -16.20
CA LEU A 7 -2.64 -12.60 -15.63
C LEU A 7 -4.16 -12.65 -15.75
N ILE A 8 -4.69 -13.23 -16.83
CA ILE A 8 -6.14 -13.46 -17.00
C ILE A 8 -6.61 -14.54 -16.02
N GLU A 9 -5.88 -15.66 -15.91
CA GLU A 9 -6.17 -16.75 -14.96
C GLU A 9 -6.13 -16.23 -13.50
N ALA A 10 -5.21 -15.31 -13.20
CA ALA A 10 -5.12 -14.62 -11.92
C ALA A 10 -6.16 -13.49 -11.74
N HIS A 11 -7.04 -13.23 -12.70
CA HIS A 11 -8.06 -12.18 -12.68
C HIS A 11 -7.50 -10.75 -12.48
N LEU A 12 -6.24 -10.52 -12.86
CA LEU A 12 -5.58 -9.21 -12.79
C LEU A 12 -5.81 -8.37 -14.06
N ILE A 13 -6.07 -9.03 -15.19
CA ILE A 13 -6.46 -8.38 -16.44
C ILE A 13 -7.64 -9.12 -17.07
N HIS A 14 -8.43 -8.43 -17.89
CA HIS A 14 -9.50 -9.03 -18.67
C HIS A 14 -9.45 -8.58 -20.14
N GLU A 15 -10.09 -9.37 -20.99
CA GLU A 15 -10.23 -9.07 -22.41
C GLU A 15 -11.40 -8.11 -22.65
N THR A 16 -11.18 -7.03 -23.39
CA THR A 16 -12.21 -6.07 -23.79
C THR A 16 -12.31 -6.00 -25.30
N THR A 17 -13.51 -5.80 -25.85
CA THR A 17 -13.65 -5.56 -27.30
C THR A 17 -13.26 -4.13 -27.62
N VAL A 18 -12.22 -3.94 -28.42
CA VAL A 18 -11.88 -2.60 -28.93
C VAL A 18 -12.91 -2.23 -29.98
N GLN A 19 -13.72 -1.20 -29.71
CA GLN A 19 -14.50 -0.54 -30.76
C GLN A 19 -13.55 0.27 -31.64
N GLU A 20 -12.93 -0.38 -32.63
CA GLU A 20 -12.31 0.36 -33.73
C GLU A 20 -13.43 0.90 -34.63
N ALA A 21 -13.54 2.24 -34.72
CA ALA A 21 -14.60 2.93 -35.45
C ALA A 21 -14.59 2.68 -36.98
N THR A 22 -13.58 2.01 -37.55
CA THR A 22 -13.35 1.98 -39.02
C THR A 22 -12.78 0.68 -39.61
N SER A 23 -12.53 -0.38 -38.83
CA SER A 23 -11.86 -1.58 -39.36
C SER A 23 -12.84 -2.70 -39.74
N ARG A 24 -12.88 -3.07 -41.04
CA ARG A 24 -13.54 -4.32 -41.50
C ARG A 24 -12.60 -5.49 -41.23
N GLY A 25 -12.77 -6.15 -40.08
CA GLY A 25 -12.03 -7.34 -39.66
C GLY A 25 -12.62 -7.97 -38.39
N ARG A 26 -12.06 -9.11 -37.93
CA ARG A 26 -12.41 -9.67 -36.60
C ARG A 26 -12.11 -8.59 -35.55
N PRO A 27 -13.06 -8.26 -34.64
CA PRO A 27 -12.84 -7.23 -33.64
C PRO A 27 -11.54 -7.48 -32.86
N ALA A 28 -10.72 -6.45 -32.72
CA ALA A 28 -9.52 -6.53 -31.89
C ALA A 28 -9.91 -6.71 -30.42
N VAL A 29 -9.24 -7.64 -29.74
CA VAL A 29 -9.41 -7.85 -28.30
C VAL A 29 -8.30 -7.09 -27.59
N GLY A 30 -8.69 -6.05 -26.85
CA GLY A 30 -7.80 -5.30 -25.98
C GLY A 30 -7.67 -5.99 -24.63
N LEU A 31 -6.66 -5.61 -23.86
CA LEU A 31 -6.48 -6.04 -22.48
C LEU A 31 -6.64 -4.81 -21.57
N GLN A 32 -7.41 -4.96 -20.50
CA GLN A 32 -7.58 -3.95 -19.47
C GLN A 32 -7.28 -4.54 -18.10
N VAL A 33 -6.75 -3.71 -17.19
CA VAL A 33 -6.56 -4.12 -15.80
C VAL A 33 -7.92 -4.37 -15.17
N ASN A 34 -8.03 -5.44 -14.39
CA ASN A 34 -9.23 -5.75 -13.63
C ASN A 34 -8.98 -5.43 -12.16
N ASN A 35 -9.26 -4.19 -11.74
CA ASN A 35 -9.05 -3.74 -10.36
C ASN A 35 -10.21 -4.10 -9.42
N GLU A 36 -11.39 -4.39 -9.97
CA GLU A 36 -12.60 -4.63 -9.17
C GLU A 36 -12.41 -5.83 -8.23
N GLY A 37 -12.72 -5.63 -6.95
CA GLY A 37 -12.56 -6.63 -5.90
C GLY A 37 -11.11 -6.92 -5.48
N TRP A 38 -10.12 -6.21 -6.02
CA TRP A 38 -8.73 -6.24 -5.55
C TRP A 38 -8.44 -5.03 -4.67
N GLN A 39 -7.88 -5.29 -3.50
CA GLN A 39 -7.67 -4.27 -2.48
C GLN A 39 -6.27 -4.36 -1.89
N PHE A 40 -5.86 -3.31 -1.17
CA PHE A 40 -4.69 -3.33 -0.30
C PHE A 40 -4.90 -2.40 0.90
N LEU A 41 -4.18 -2.66 1.99
CA LEU A 41 -4.13 -1.74 3.13
C LEU A 41 -2.95 -0.80 2.96
N SER A 42 -3.19 0.49 3.17
CA SER A 42 -2.16 1.51 3.33
C SER A 42 -2.19 2.00 4.76
N MET A 43 -1.04 2.02 5.41
CA MET A 43 -0.89 2.43 6.80
C MET A 43 0.14 3.54 6.91
N ARG A 44 -0.12 4.47 7.83
CA ARG A 44 0.83 5.50 8.21
C ARG A 44 1.03 5.49 9.72
N LEU A 45 2.25 5.18 10.15
CA LEU A 45 2.66 5.33 11.54
C LEU A 45 3.24 6.73 11.73
N GLY A 46 2.41 7.65 12.21
CA GLY A 46 2.76 9.03 12.48
C GLY A 46 3.22 9.23 13.94
N ARG A 47 3.42 10.49 14.34
CA ARG A 47 3.79 10.82 15.74
C ARG A 47 2.56 10.71 16.65
N GLY A 48 2.44 9.62 17.38
CA GLY A 48 1.33 9.37 18.33
C GLY A 48 0.02 8.95 17.67
N TYR A 49 0.06 8.52 16.41
CA TYR A 49 -1.11 8.01 15.72
C TYR A 49 -0.76 6.97 14.67
N LEU A 50 -1.74 6.13 14.37
CA LEU A 50 -1.77 5.20 13.26
C LEU A 50 -2.95 5.56 12.36
N THR A 51 -2.72 5.62 11.06
CA THR A 51 -3.80 5.63 10.07
C THR A 51 -3.80 4.29 9.35
N ILE A 52 -4.97 3.67 9.21
CA ILE A 52 -5.17 2.46 8.40
C ILE A 52 -6.23 2.81 7.35
N ALA A 53 -5.94 2.53 6.09
CA ALA A 53 -6.84 2.82 4.99
C ALA A 53 -6.91 1.66 4.00
N LEU A 54 -8.12 1.19 3.73
CA LEU A 54 -8.41 0.22 2.68
C LEU A 54 -8.52 0.96 1.34
N HIS A 55 -7.78 0.49 0.35
CA HIS A 55 -7.80 1.01 -1.01
C HIS A 55 -8.24 -0.07 -1.97
N GLU A 56 -8.89 0.32 -3.07
CA GLU A 56 -8.92 -0.53 -4.26
C GLU A 56 -7.58 -0.49 -4.99
N LEU A 57 -7.32 -1.47 -5.87
CA LEU A 57 -6.02 -1.60 -6.55
C LEU A 57 -5.66 -0.39 -7.44
N GLY A 58 -6.65 0.40 -7.87
CA GLY A 58 -6.43 1.66 -8.59
C GLY A 58 -5.88 2.79 -7.72
N GLY A 59 -5.91 2.65 -6.39
CA GLY A 59 -5.42 3.65 -5.44
C GLY A 59 -6.50 4.53 -4.83
N ASP A 60 -7.78 4.34 -5.18
CA ASP A 60 -8.87 5.05 -4.51
C ASP A 60 -9.09 4.51 -3.09
N VAL A 61 -9.28 5.43 -2.15
CA VAL A 61 -9.55 5.11 -0.74
C VAL A 61 -11.01 4.68 -0.59
N LEU A 62 -11.22 3.48 -0.06
CA LEU A 62 -12.55 2.93 0.26
C LEU A 62 -12.96 3.24 1.70
N ILE A 63 -12.03 3.07 2.64
CA ILE A 63 -12.23 3.24 4.09
C ILE A 63 -10.93 3.78 4.68
N ASP A 64 -11.00 4.73 5.60
CA ASP A 64 -9.87 5.13 6.42
C ASP A 64 -10.25 5.32 7.90
N THR A 65 -9.33 4.97 8.78
CA THR A 65 -9.44 5.20 10.22
C THR A 65 -8.15 5.82 10.74
N LYS A 66 -8.29 6.64 11.79
CA LYS A 66 -7.18 7.23 12.51
C LYS A 66 -7.30 6.88 13.98
N ILE A 67 -6.24 6.29 14.51
CA ILE A 67 -6.16 5.73 15.85
C ILE A 67 -5.04 6.45 16.61
N GLU A 68 -5.31 6.83 17.86
CA GLU A 68 -4.28 7.38 18.74
C GLU A 68 -3.40 6.25 19.31
N ILE A 69 -2.09 6.47 19.22
CA ILE A 69 -1.06 5.55 19.72
C ILE A 69 -0.34 6.26 20.85
N HIS A 70 -0.45 5.69 22.05
CA HIS A 70 0.13 6.25 23.27
C HIS A 70 1.41 5.52 23.68
N GLU A 71 1.58 4.31 23.16
CA GLU A 71 2.73 3.44 23.29
C GLU A 71 3.97 4.13 22.70
N ARG A 72 5.11 3.93 23.35
CA ARG A 72 6.40 4.51 22.90
C ARG A 72 7.48 3.48 22.71
N ASP A 73 7.49 2.44 23.53
CA ASP A 73 8.51 1.41 23.46
C ASP A 73 8.17 0.41 22.35
N GLN A 74 9.21 -0.11 21.72
CA GLN A 74 9.12 -0.88 20.47
C GLN A 74 8.12 -2.04 20.54
N ASP A 75 8.18 -2.85 21.59
CA ASP A 75 7.36 -4.05 21.72
C ASP A 75 5.88 -3.69 21.89
N ASP A 76 5.59 -2.67 22.72
CA ASP A 76 4.22 -2.18 22.94
C ASP A 76 3.63 -1.57 21.65
N VAL A 77 4.44 -0.81 20.90
CA VAL A 77 4.01 -0.22 19.61
C VAL A 77 3.72 -1.31 18.59
N LEU A 78 4.55 -2.36 18.53
CA LEU A 78 4.32 -3.49 17.64
C LEU A 78 3.07 -4.27 18.02
N GLU A 79 2.90 -4.61 19.30
CA GLU A 79 1.71 -5.32 19.79
C GLU A 79 0.45 -4.52 19.47
N ARG A 80 0.48 -3.21 19.72
CA ARG A 80 -0.63 -2.31 19.39
C ARG A 80 -0.92 -2.30 17.89
N LEU A 81 0.11 -2.19 17.04
CA LEU A 81 -0.07 -2.22 15.57
C LEU A 81 -0.73 -3.52 15.10
N LEU A 82 -0.29 -4.67 15.61
CA LEU A 82 -0.84 -5.97 15.25
C LEU A 82 -2.29 -6.11 15.69
N TYR A 83 -2.62 -5.63 16.90
CA TYR A 83 -3.99 -5.57 17.40
C TYR A 83 -4.88 -4.72 16.49
N GLU A 84 -4.45 -3.51 16.12
CA GLU A 84 -5.25 -2.60 15.29
C GLU A 84 -5.43 -3.13 13.85
N ILE A 85 -4.46 -3.89 13.32
CA ILE A 85 -4.62 -4.58 12.04
C ILE A 85 -5.71 -5.65 12.14
N ASP A 86 -5.66 -6.51 13.16
CA ASP A 86 -6.65 -7.56 13.38
C ASP A 86 -8.06 -6.99 13.61
N ASP A 87 -8.16 -5.94 14.44
CA ASP A 87 -9.42 -5.23 14.69
C ASP A 87 -9.99 -4.60 13.40
N PHE A 88 -9.14 -4.02 12.55
CA PHE A 88 -9.57 -3.49 11.25
C PHE A 88 -10.15 -4.60 10.35
N PHE A 89 -9.49 -5.76 10.29
CA PHE A 89 -9.97 -6.90 9.52
C PHE A 89 -11.33 -7.43 10.03
N GLN A 90 -11.53 -7.45 11.35
CA GLN A 90 -12.78 -7.90 11.96
C GLN A 90 -13.90 -6.88 11.78
N THR A 91 -13.61 -5.60 12.02
CA THR A 91 -14.59 -4.51 11.95
C THR A 91 -15.12 -4.29 10.55
N TYR A 92 -14.25 -4.40 9.53
CA TYR A 92 -14.60 -4.14 8.14
C TYR A 92 -14.75 -5.40 7.28
N ALA A 93 -14.95 -6.57 7.90
CA ALA A 93 -15.03 -7.86 7.22
C ALA A 93 -16.00 -7.88 6.02
N ASP A 94 -17.13 -7.18 6.12
CA ASP A 94 -18.16 -7.12 5.06
C ASP A 94 -17.75 -6.24 3.86
N GLN A 95 -16.75 -5.37 4.00
CA GLN A 95 -16.24 -4.52 2.91
C GLN A 95 -14.93 -5.03 2.32
N LEU A 96 -14.30 -6.01 2.98
CA LEU A 96 -13.09 -6.63 2.51
C LEU A 96 -13.38 -7.65 1.41
N ASP A 97 -12.55 -7.60 0.38
CA ASP A 97 -12.53 -8.58 -0.71
C ASP A 97 -11.10 -9.15 -0.79
N ARG A 98 -10.47 -9.17 -1.98
CA ARG A 98 -9.12 -9.72 -2.16
C ARG A 98 -8.06 -8.71 -1.76
N VAL A 99 -7.74 -8.65 -0.47
CA VAL A 99 -6.61 -7.87 0.04
C VAL A 99 -5.30 -8.53 -0.38
N THR A 100 -4.52 -7.80 -1.19
CA THR A 100 -3.30 -8.31 -1.82
C THR A 100 -2.03 -8.09 -1.00
N SER A 101 -2.00 -7.01 -0.21
CA SER A 101 -0.81 -6.55 0.49
C SER A 101 -1.10 -5.48 1.53
N ILE A 102 -0.08 -5.19 2.35
CA ILE A 102 -0.07 -4.09 3.32
C ILE A 102 1.13 -3.20 3.02
N ALA A 103 0.88 -1.91 2.80
CA ALA A 103 1.90 -0.88 2.63
C ALA A 103 1.96 0.00 3.88
N ILE A 104 3.15 0.28 4.41
CA ILE A 104 3.33 1.07 5.63
C ILE A 104 4.36 2.17 5.37
N THR A 105 3.98 3.40 5.69
CA THR A 105 4.86 4.56 5.60
C THR A 105 5.06 5.21 6.96
N LEU A 106 6.30 5.61 7.24
CA LEU A 106 6.67 6.23 8.51
C LEU A 106 7.90 7.14 8.36
N PRO A 107 8.05 8.17 9.21
CA PRO A 107 9.26 8.96 9.26
C PRO A 107 10.40 8.15 9.89
N GLY A 108 11.65 8.45 9.53
CA GLY A 108 12.83 7.79 10.10
C GLY A 108 13.66 7.00 9.10
N LEU A 109 14.59 6.20 9.62
CA LEU A 109 15.49 5.36 8.83
C LEU A 109 14.88 3.97 8.65
N VAL A 110 14.64 3.61 7.39
CA VAL A 110 13.98 2.36 7.01
C VAL A 110 14.87 1.61 6.04
N ASN A 111 15.06 0.32 6.30
CA ASN A 111 15.53 -0.64 5.31
C ASN A 111 14.30 -1.29 4.65
N SER A 112 13.91 -0.76 3.50
CA SER A 112 12.72 -1.21 2.75
C SER A 112 12.86 -2.62 2.18
N GLU A 113 14.08 -3.07 1.86
CA GLU A 113 14.31 -4.43 1.33
C GLU A 113 14.07 -5.50 2.41
N GLN A 114 14.44 -5.20 3.65
CA GLN A 114 14.26 -6.12 4.79
C GLN A 114 12.96 -5.87 5.57
N GLY A 115 12.26 -4.77 5.30
CA GLY A 115 11.11 -4.35 6.11
C GLY A 115 11.48 -3.99 7.55
N VAL A 116 12.67 -3.40 7.76
CA VAL A 116 13.20 -3.07 9.10
C VAL A 116 13.18 -1.55 9.31
N VAL A 117 12.61 -1.11 10.43
CA VAL A 117 12.71 0.26 10.93
C VAL A 117 13.96 0.34 11.81
N LEU A 118 15.01 0.99 11.30
CA LEU A 118 16.27 1.11 12.03
C LEU A 118 16.13 2.06 13.22
N GLN A 119 15.43 3.17 13.01
CA GLN A 119 15.08 4.17 14.03
C GLN A 119 14.00 5.09 13.50
N MET A 120 13.17 5.67 14.36
CA MET A 120 12.17 6.67 13.96
C MET A 120 11.92 7.74 15.03
N PRO A 121 11.44 8.94 14.65
CA PRO A 121 11.01 9.94 15.62
C PRO A 121 9.83 9.45 16.46
N HIS A 122 9.69 9.99 17.67
CA HIS A 122 8.57 9.79 18.61
C HIS A 122 8.52 8.44 19.34
N TYR A 123 8.88 7.33 18.68
CA TYR A 123 8.91 6.00 19.29
C TYR A 123 10.35 5.54 19.58
N ASN A 124 10.54 4.80 20.67
CA ASN A 124 11.81 4.21 21.08
C ASN A 124 12.03 2.89 20.33
N VAL A 125 12.35 3.01 19.03
CA VAL A 125 12.54 1.88 18.12
C VAL A 125 14.00 1.76 17.70
N GLU A 126 14.53 0.54 17.75
CA GLU A 126 15.87 0.19 17.26
C GLU A 126 15.83 -1.17 16.55
N ASN A 127 16.08 -1.16 15.22
CA ASN A 127 16.08 -2.35 14.36
C ASN A 127 14.80 -3.21 14.46
N LEU A 128 13.62 -2.58 14.52
CA LEU A 128 12.34 -3.27 14.52
C LEU A 128 12.06 -3.93 13.17
N ALA A 129 11.92 -5.26 13.16
CA ALA A 129 11.55 -6.06 12.00
C ALA A 129 10.03 -5.98 11.70
N LEU A 130 9.54 -4.76 11.47
CA LEU A 130 8.11 -4.47 11.33
C LEU A 130 7.45 -5.26 10.19
N GLY A 131 8.11 -5.35 9.04
CA GLY A 131 7.58 -6.06 7.87
C GLY A 131 7.43 -7.56 8.13
N PRO A 132 8.51 -8.24 8.58
CA PRO A 132 8.45 -9.65 8.98
C PRO A 132 7.39 -9.97 10.03
N GLU A 133 7.23 -9.14 11.07
CA GLU A 133 6.24 -9.40 12.13
C GLU A 133 4.80 -9.26 11.62
N ILE A 134 4.52 -8.28 10.76
CA ILE A 134 3.18 -8.14 10.14
C ILE A 134 2.92 -9.25 9.12
N TYR A 135 3.93 -9.65 8.34
CA TYR A 135 3.81 -10.80 7.45
C TYR A 135 3.49 -12.08 8.23
N LYS A 136 4.15 -12.29 9.37
CA LYS A 136 3.91 -13.44 10.25
C LYS A 136 2.49 -13.44 10.81
N ALA A 137 1.93 -12.28 11.14
CA ALA A 137 0.58 -12.15 11.68
C ALA A 137 -0.52 -12.29 10.60
N THR A 138 -0.28 -11.80 9.38
CA THR A 138 -1.33 -11.66 8.35
C THR A 138 -1.18 -12.63 7.17
N GLY A 139 0.03 -13.15 6.93
CA GLY A 139 0.37 -13.89 5.72
C GLY A 139 0.47 -13.03 4.45
N LEU A 140 0.22 -11.71 4.54
CA LEU A 140 0.20 -10.80 3.41
C LEU A 140 1.57 -10.17 3.15
N PRO A 141 1.98 -9.99 1.88
CA PRO A 141 3.17 -9.20 1.54
C PRO A 141 3.13 -7.81 2.18
N VAL A 142 4.23 -7.41 2.83
CA VAL A 142 4.34 -6.13 3.54
C VAL A 142 5.43 -5.26 2.91
N PHE A 143 5.07 -4.03 2.54
CA PHE A 143 5.97 -3.04 1.98
C PHE A 143 6.16 -1.90 2.97
N ILE A 144 7.41 -1.59 3.32
CA ILE A 144 7.71 -0.50 4.28
C ILE A 144 8.61 0.52 3.61
N ALA A 145 8.23 1.79 3.71
CA ALA A 145 9.01 2.89 3.15
C ALA A 145 9.07 4.09 4.09
N ASN A 146 10.16 4.85 3.97
CA ASN A 146 10.21 6.19 4.52
C ASN A 146 9.12 7.06 3.86
N ASP A 147 8.38 7.81 4.67
CA ASP A 147 7.22 8.55 4.21
C ASP A 147 7.51 9.60 3.11
N THR A 148 8.62 10.32 3.22
CA THR A 148 9.00 11.36 2.25
C THR A 148 9.42 10.74 0.92
N ARG A 149 10.13 9.61 0.95
CA ARG A 149 10.48 8.85 -0.27
C ARG A 149 9.25 8.25 -0.94
N ALA A 150 8.36 7.66 -0.15
CA ALA A 150 7.10 7.12 -0.62
C ALA A 150 6.21 8.21 -1.23
N TRP A 151 6.18 9.41 -0.62
CA TRP A 151 5.43 10.55 -1.16
C TRP A 151 6.00 11.04 -2.49
N ALA A 152 7.32 11.14 -2.63
CA ALA A 152 7.94 11.47 -3.92
C ALA A 152 7.57 10.46 -5.02
N LEU A 153 7.49 9.16 -4.68
CA LEU A 153 7.02 8.13 -5.59
C LEU A 153 5.53 8.28 -5.92
N ALA A 154 4.70 8.58 -4.92
CA ALA A 154 3.27 8.83 -5.12
C ALA A 154 3.01 10.02 -6.06
N GLU A 155 3.79 11.11 -5.96
CA GLU A 155 3.68 12.23 -6.90
C GLU A 155 4.05 11.82 -8.34
N LYS A 156 5.00 10.91 -8.51
CA LYS A 156 5.40 10.40 -9.84
C LYS A 156 4.36 9.45 -10.43
N LEU A 157 3.68 8.66 -9.60
CA LEU A 157 2.71 7.68 -10.06
C LEU A 157 1.29 8.25 -10.22
N PHE A 158 0.90 9.16 -9.32
CA PHE A 158 -0.50 9.61 -9.19
C PHE A 158 -0.63 11.13 -9.10
N GLY A 159 0.46 11.85 -8.84
CA GLY A 159 0.44 13.30 -8.59
C GLY A 159 1.00 14.13 -9.74
N HIS A 160 1.68 15.22 -9.37
CA HIS A 160 2.04 16.28 -10.31
C HIS A 160 3.33 16.04 -11.09
N SER A 161 4.07 14.96 -10.82
CA SER A 161 5.31 14.64 -11.53
C SER A 161 5.20 13.48 -12.52
N GLN A 162 3.98 13.02 -12.85
CA GLN A 162 3.73 11.95 -13.82
C GLN A 162 4.47 12.17 -15.16
N GLU A 163 4.37 13.39 -15.72
CA GLU A 163 4.97 13.78 -17.01
C GLU A 163 6.50 14.02 -16.94
N ASN A 164 7.11 13.93 -15.75
CA ASN A 164 8.52 14.26 -15.56
C ASN A 164 9.30 13.04 -15.04
N ASP A 165 10.28 12.56 -15.80
CA ASP A 165 11.09 11.41 -15.34
C ASP A 165 12.08 11.77 -14.23
N ASN A 166 12.44 13.05 -14.14
CA ASN A 166 13.34 13.54 -13.11
C ASN A 166 12.64 14.66 -12.33
N SER A 167 12.40 14.43 -11.05
CA SER A 167 11.76 15.38 -10.15
C SER A 167 12.36 15.32 -8.75
N VAL A 168 12.33 16.44 -8.04
CA VAL A 168 12.70 16.51 -6.62
C VAL A 168 11.51 17.00 -5.83
N LEU A 169 11.09 16.22 -4.84
CA LEU A 169 10.08 16.62 -3.87
C LEU A 169 10.76 17.20 -2.63
N ILE A 170 10.37 18.42 -2.25
CA ILE A 170 10.84 19.09 -1.04
C ILE A 170 9.70 19.09 -0.03
N SER A 171 9.82 18.25 1.01
CA SER A 171 8.86 18.23 2.13
C SER A 171 9.24 19.29 3.16
N ILE A 172 8.34 20.23 3.44
CA ILE A 172 8.51 21.27 4.46
C ILE A 172 7.58 20.94 5.64
N HIS A 173 8.13 20.28 6.65
CA HIS A 173 7.40 19.86 7.86
C HIS A 173 8.34 19.95 9.09
N HIS A 174 8.06 19.17 10.14
CA HIS A 174 9.03 18.89 11.20
C HIS A 174 10.18 18.05 10.63
N GLY A 175 11.24 18.72 10.15
CA GLY A 175 12.50 18.10 9.75
C GLY A 175 13.20 17.35 10.87
#